data_AF-A0A7J6P9M5-F1
#
_entry.id   AF-A0A7J6P9M5-F1
#
_cell.length_a   1.000
_cell.length_b   1.000
_cell.length_c   1.000
_cell.angle_alpha   90.00
_cell.angle_beta   90.00
_cell.angle_gamma   90.00
#
_symmetry.space_group_name_H-M   'P 1'
#
loop_
_entity.id
_entity.type
_entity.pdbx_description
1 polymer ?
#
loop_
_entity_poly.entity_id
_entity_poly.type
_entity_poly.pdbx_seq_one_letter_code
_entity_poly.pdbx_strand_id
1 'polypeptide(L)'
;MDSEYSFSLTTFSPSGKLGQIEYALNAVSMGKPALGIKAKNGVVLATEKKFQTILAEEDSVRKVDNFTNRIGCVFAGMPPDFRVILSRGRKQAQQYWCTYEDEIPVRQLTREVANVMQEFTQSGGVRPFGISLMIAGWDETEGPQLYQVDPSGAFFGWKASAIGKNYANAKSFLEKRYSEDIELEDAIHTAILTLKEGFEGAINEHNIEIGIVSSEEKKFRVLTPAEIKDYLSEVDTLVWAGPPCSLGTGAVYDSRTFGLGLKTATRTMAAADDDGSQSRLTMDSTPSMDSKEVEPREATSRDGITGHPGRPHIPVLDGCRSVENYEKLNRIDEGTYGVVYRAREKSSGKICALKQVKLREQDDSSGFPLTALREVDTLLRLRHENIITVSEVAVGARSTQIYMVMEYMEHELKDLLEHLTADEGLRQAEV
;
A
#
# COMPACT_ATOMS: atom_id res chain seq x y z
N MET A 1 -26.14 21.00 -15.77
CA MET A 1 -26.46 19.75 -15.04
C MET A 1 -25.29 18.78 -15.20
N ASP A 2 -24.12 19.13 -14.64
CA ASP A 2 -22.91 18.26 -14.63
C ASP A 2 -22.65 17.67 -13.22
N SER A 3 -23.72 17.54 -12.43
CA SER A 3 -23.69 17.04 -11.06
C SER A 3 -23.81 15.51 -10.96
N GLU A 4 -24.03 14.79 -12.07
CA GLU A 4 -24.41 13.38 -11.99
C GLU A 4 -23.27 12.37 -12.00
N TYR A 5 -22.03 12.73 -12.38
CA TYR A 5 -20.94 11.74 -12.47
C TYR A 5 -19.56 12.21 -11.97
N SER A 6 -19.52 13.20 -11.08
CA SER A 6 -18.36 13.36 -10.20
C SER A 6 -18.65 12.57 -8.92
N PHE A 7 -18.26 11.28 -8.88
CA PHE A 7 -18.13 10.59 -7.60
C PHE A 7 -16.98 11.26 -6.87
N SER A 8 -17.26 12.39 -6.21
CA SER A 8 -16.24 13.16 -5.53
C SER A 8 -15.68 12.29 -4.41
N LEU A 9 -14.44 11.83 -4.61
CA LEU A 9 -13.80 10.83 -3.77
C LEU A 9 -13.66 11.31 -2.31
N THR A 10 -13.71 12.63 -2.10
CA THR A 10 -13.53 13.30 -0.81
C THR A 10 -14.73 14.17 -0.42
N THR A 11 -15.91 13.93 -0.98
CA THR A 11 -17.14 14.64 -0.57
C THR A 11 -18.02 13.76 0.31
N PHE A 12 -18.58 14.39 1.35
CA PHE A 12 -19.55 13.77 2.22
C PHE A 12 -20.86 13.45 1.49
N SER A 13 -21.41 12.27 1.78
CA SER A 13 -22.78 11.92 1.42
C SER A 13 -23.78 12.85 2.12
N PRO A 14 -25.05 12.89 1.67
CA PRO A 14 -26.12 13.60 2.38
C PRO A 14 -26.30 13.13 3.83
N SER A 15 -25.85 11.92 4.17
CA SER A 15 -25.85 11.37 5.54
C SER A 15 -24.61 11.73 6.37
N GLY A 16 -23.72 12.58 5.86
CA GLY A 16 -22.51 13.02 6.55
C GLY A 16 -21.37 11.99 6.57
N LYS A 17 -21.36 11.05 5.61
CA LYS A 17 -20.35 9.99 5.53
C LYS A 17 -19.43 10.13 4.32
N LEU A 18 -18.18 9.70 4.44
CA LEU A 18 -17.27 9.57 3.30
C LEU A 18 -17.30 8.14 2.77
N GLY A 19 -18.06 7.92 1.68
CA GLY A 19 -18.25 6.57 1.11
C GLY A 19 -16.93 5.89 0.68
N GLN A 20 -15.94 6.65 0.23
CA GLN A 20 -14.62 6.11 -0.11
C GLN A 20 -13.87 5.52 1.08
N ILE A 21 -14.09 6.03 2.29
CA ILE A 21 -13.51 5.45 3.51
C ILE A 21 -14.17 4.10 3.80
N GLU A 22 -15.48 3.97 3.60
CA GLU A 22 -16.19 2.69 3.76
C GLU A 22 -15.66 1.65 2.75
N TYR A 23 -15.40 2.04 1.49
CA TYR A 23 -14.77 1.15 0.51
C TYR A 23 -13.34 0.76 0.88
N ALA A 24 -12.54 1.70 1.41
CA ALA A 24 -11.20 1.40 1.90
C ALA A 24 -11.23 0.41 3.08
N LEU A 25 -12.15 0.60 4.04
CA LEU A 25 -12.35 -0.32 5.17
C LEU A 25 -12.83 -1.72 4.72
N ASN A 26 -13.65 -1.79 3.67
CA ASN A 26 -14.02 -3.06 3.05
C ASN A 26 -12.80 -3.76 2.42
N ALA A 27 -11.92 -3.02 1.75
CA ALA A 27 -10.67 -3.55 1.22
C ALA A 27 -9.74 -4.05 2.33
N VAL A 28 -9.66 -3.34 3.46
CA VAL A 28 -8.96 -3.79 4.67
C VAL A 28 -9.54 -5.11 5.17
N SER A 29 -10.87 -5.21 5.25
CA SER A 29 -11.57 -6.41 5.73
C SER A 29 -11.38 -7.63 4.82
N MET A 30 -11.05 -7.44 3.54
CA MET A 30 -10.65 -8.51 2.63
C MET A 30 -9.15 -8.85 2.72
N GLY A 31 -8.35 -7.99 3.35
CA GLY A 31 -6.93 -8.18 3.57
C GLY A 31 -6.62 -9.35 4.51
N LYS A 32 -5.39 -9.84 4.47
CA LYS A 32 -4.93 -10.93 5.32
C LYS A 32 -5.00 -10.55 6.81
N PRO A 33 -5.47 -11.45 7.71
CA PRO A 33 -5.58 -11.16 9.14
C PRO A 33 -4.25 -10.71 9.75
N ALA A 34 -4.29 -9.69 10.58
CA ALA A 34 -3.19 -9.25 11.43
C ALA A 34 -3.72 -8.85 12.80
N LEU A 35 -2.89 -8.98 13.83
CA LEU A 35 -3.25 -8.65 15.19
C LEU A 35 -2.04 -8.14 15.97
N GLY A 36 -2.32 -7.54 17.12
CA GLY A 36 -1.30 -7.15 18.06
C GLY A 36 -1.79 -7.18 19.49
N ILE A 37 -0.87 -7.44 20.41
CA ILE A 37 -1.13 -7.58 21.84
C ILE A 37 -0.02 -6.82 22.58
N LYS A 38 -0.43 -5.88 23.43
CA LYS A 38 0.42 -5.18 24.39
C LYS A 38 0.54 -6.05 25.65
N ALA A 39 1.75 -6.48 25.95
CA ALA A 39 2.13 -7.10 27.20
C ALA A 39 2.70 -6.06 28.18
N LYS A 40 2.98 -6.47 29.42
CA LYS A 40 3.67 -5.61 30.40
C LYS A 40 5.08 -5.24 29.99
N ASN A 41 5.82 -6.21 29.47
CA ASN A 41 7.23 -6.12 29.13
C ASN A 41 7.47 -6.03 27.61
N GLY A 42 6.44 -5.80 26.80
CA GLY A 42 6.62 -5.71 25.35
C GLY A 42 5.33 -5.62 24.55
N VAL A 43 5.45 -5.70 23.23
CA VAL A 43 4.32 -5.77 22.30
C VAL A 43 4.64 -6.79 21.21
N VAL A 44 3.66 -7.62 20.86
CA VAL A 44 3.74 -8.54 19.73
C VAL A 44 2.78 -8.08 18.61
N LEU A 45 3.25 -8.17 17.37
CA LEU A 45 2.48 -8.07 16.14
C LEU A 45 2.57 -9.40 15.41
N ALA A 46 1.44 -9.94 14.96
CA ALA A 46 1.42 -11.21 14.25
C ALA A 46 0.47 -11.16 13.05
N THR A 47 0.82 -11.84 11.97
CA THR A 47 -0.01 -11.86 10.77
C THR A 47 0.16 -13.11 9.93
N GLU A 48 -0.89 -13.45 9.17
CA GLU A 48 -0.84 -14.47 8.13
C GLU A 48 -0.05 -13.97 6.90
N LYS A 49 0.87 -14.83 6.44
CA LYS A 49 1.70 -14.71 5.24
C LYS A 49 1.57 -15.99 4.39
N LYS A 50 0.40 -16.19 3.77
CA LYS A 50 0.12 -17.38 2.94
C LYS A 50 0.54 -17.17 1.48
N PHE A 51 1.43 -18.00 0.97
CA PHE A 51 1.78 -18.07 -0.46
C PHE A 51 0.90 -19.06 -1.21
N GLN A 52 0.56 -18.75 -2.45
CA GLN A 52 -0.24 -19.64 -3.32
C GLN A 52 0.63 -20.64 -4.08
N THR A 53 1.92 -20.36 -4.25
CA THR A 53 2.85 -21.16 -5.05
C THR A 53 4.21 -21.25 -4.35
N ILE A 54 4.84 -22.41 -4.48
CA ILE A 54 6.21 -22.68 -4.02
C ILE A 54 7.26 -21.90 -4.82
N LEU A 55 6.88 -21.31 -5.95
CA LEU A 55 7.77 -20.52 -6.80
C LEU A 55 7.95 -19.09 -6.29
N ALA A 56 7.15 -18.66 -5.31
CA ALA A 56 7.28 -17.34 -4.73
C ALA A 56 8.47 -17.31 -3.74
N GLU A 57 9.35 -16.34 -3.91
CA GLU A 57 10.42 -16.09 -2.95
C GLU A 57 9.82 -15.47 -1.68
N GLU A 58 9.89 -16.22 -0.59
CA GLU A 58 9.21 -15.86 0.66
C GLU A 58 9.74 -14.55 1.26
N ASP A 59 11.04 -14.31 1.13
CA ASP A 59 11.71 -13.12 1.68
C ASP A 59 11.34 -11.82 0.97
N SER A 60 10.82 -11.91 -0.26
CA SER A 60 10.44 -10.74 -1.06
C SER A 60 9.17 -10.06 -0.57
N VAL A 61 8.31 -10.77 0.19
CA VAL A 61 7.03 -10.27 0.70
C VAL A 61 7.11 -10.15 2.22
N ARG A 62 7.16 -8.91 2.72
CA ARG A 62 7.10 -8.61 4.15
C ARG A 62 5.81 -7.89 4.49
N LYS A 63 5.16 -8.31 5.56
CA LYS A 63 3.95 -7.68 6.11
C LYS A 63 4.23 -7.00 7.44
N VAL A 64 5.23 -7.47 8.16
CA VAL A 64 5.77 -6.83 9.36
C VAL A 64 7.05 -6.12 9.00
N ASP A 65 7.17 -4.82 9.30
CA ASP A 65 8.37 -4.06 8.98
C ASP A 65 8.61 -2.90 9.96
N ASN A 66 9.84 -2.41 9.99
CA ASN A 66 10.33 -1.44 10.96
C ASN A 66 10.17 -0.02 10.42
N PHE A 67 9.58 0.88 11.21
CA PHE A 67 9.72 2.32 10.98
C PHE A 67 11.06 2.83 11.50
N THR A 68 11.45 2.40 12.70
CA THR A 68 12.71 2.71 13.36
C THR A 68 13.27 1.46 14.03
N ASN A 69 14.38 1.58 14.76
CA ASN A 69 14.92 0.48 15.55
C ASN A 69 14.01 0.07 16.70
N ARG A 70 13.15 0.97 17.21
CA ARG A 70 12.24 0.73 18.36
C ARG A 70 10.77 0.61 17.98
N ILE A 71 10.41 0.96 16.74
CA ILE A 71 9.02 1.01 16.29
C ILE A 71 8.85 0.17 15.02
N GLY A 72 7.95 -0.79 15.08
CA GLY A 72 7.55 -1.62 13.96
C GLY A 72 6.05 -1.54 13.69
N CYS A 73 5.64 -2.13 12.58
CA CYS A 73 4.25 -2.12 12.16
C CYS A 73 3.87 -3.36 11.36
N VAL A 74 2.57 -3.59 11.28
CA VAL A 74 1.94 -4.61 10.45
C VAL A 74 0.68 -4.04 9.83
N PHE A 75 0.33 -4.47 8.61
CA PHE A 75 -0.84 -3.95 7.89
C PHE A 75 -1.82 -5.04 7.47
N ALA A 76 -3.06 -4.63 7.26
CA ALA A 76 -4.06 -5.37 6.49
C ALA A 76 -4.63 -4.48 5.38
N GLY A 77 -4.78 -5.02 4.17
CA GLY A 77 -5.25 -4.30 3.00
C GLY A 77 -4.26 -4.38 1.82
N MET A 78 -4.13 -3.29 1.06
CA MET A 78 -3.32 -3.23 -0.17
C MET A 78 -1.80 -3.07 0.09
N PRO A 79 -0.94 -4.02 -0.34
CA PRO A 79 0.52 -3.91 -0.15
C PRO A 79 1.21 -2.68 -0.79
N PRO A 80 0.80 -2.17 -1.97
CA PRO A 80 1.37 -0.95 -2.53
C PRO A 80 1.18 0.27 -1.62
N ASP A 81 0.00 0.41 -1.03
CA ASP A 81 -0.34 1.50 -0.11
C ASP A 81 0.51 1.42 1.16
N PHE A 82 0.71 0.21 1.70
CA PHE A 82 1.60 -0.02 2.84
C PHE A 82 3.03 0.47 2.57
N ARG A 83 3.61 0.13 1.41
CA ARG A 83 4.98 0.56 1.07
C ARG A 83 5.13 2.08 1.02
N VAL A 84 4.10 2.79 0.53
CA VAL A 84 4.08 4.25 0.51
C VAL A 84 4.05 4.81 1.92
N ILE A 85 3.16 4.29 2.77
CA ILE A 85 3.05 4.73 4.17
C ILE A 85 4.32 4.43 4.96
N LEU A 86 4.88 3.24 4.80
CA LEU A 86 6.13 2.83 5.45
C LEU A 86 7.28 3.77 5.09
N SER A 87 7.45 4.08 3.79
CA SER A 87 8.49 5.00 3.33
C SER A 87 8.30 6.42 3.89
N ARG A 88 7.07 6.92 3.94
CA ARG A 88 6.77 8.24 4.51
C ARG A 88 7.01 8.28 6.02
N GLY A 89 6.59 7.26 6.77
CA GLY A 89 6.83 7.18 8.21
C GLY A 89 8.31 7.07 8.56
N ARG A 90 9.09 6.28 7.80
CA ARG A 90 10.56 6.23 7.95
C ARG A 90 11.20 7.59 7.73
N LYS A 91 10.81 8.30 6.67
CA LYS A 91 11.30 9.66 6.39
C LYS A 91 10.97 10.61 7.54
N GLN A 92 9.76 10.56 8.07
CA GLN A 92 9.34 11.39 9.19
C GLN A 92 10.15 11.12 10.46
N ALA A 93 10.39 9.84 10.77
CA ALA A 93 11.20 9.46 11.92
C ALA A 93 12.65 9.97 11.80
N GLN A 94 13.26 9.87 10.61
CA GLN A 94 14.60 10.40 10.36
C GLN A 94 14.63 11.93 10.42
N GLN A 95 13.59 12.61 9.92
CA GLN A 95 13.48 14.06 10.02
C GLN A 95 13.39 14.51 11.48
N TYR A 96 12.64 13.78 12.32
CA TYR A 96 12.58 14.03 13.75
C TYR A 96 13.96 13.87 14.40
N TRP A 97 14.67 12.78 14.10
CA TRP A 97 16.04 12.57 14.59
C TRP A 97 16.97 13.71 14.18
N CYS A 98 16.96 14.14 12.92
CA CYS A 98 17.80 15.25 12.46
C CYS A 98 17.47 16.60 13.15
N THR A 99 16.27 16.75 13.70
CA THR A 99 15.82 18.00 14.33
C THR A 99 16.06 18.00 15.83
N TYR A 100 15.79 16.88 16.50
CA TYR A 100 15.77 16.76 17.95
C TYR A 100 16.91 15.90 18.51
N GLU A 101 17.66 15.21 17.64
CA GLU A 101 18.73 14.27 18.00
C GLU A 101 18.29 13.17 18.98
N ASP A 102 17.00 12.81 18.91
CA ASP A 102 16.38 11.78 19.75
C ASP A 102 15.42 10.91 18.92
N GLU A 103 15.10 9.72 19.42
CA GLU A 103 14.14 8.83 18.78
C GLU A 103 12.71 9.36 18.89
N ILE A 104 11.98 9.32 17.77
CA ILE A 104 10.60 9.78 17.73
C ILE A 104 9.71 8.93 18.67
N PRO A 105 8.91 9.55 19.56
CA PRO A 105 7.96 8.81 20.39
C PRO A 105 6.92 8.04 19.58
N VAL A 106 6.48 6.87 20.06
CA VAL A 106 5.58 5.96 19.33
C VAL A 106 4.28 6.66 18.94
N ARG A 107 3.69 7.38 19.89
CA ARG A 107 2.47 8.17 19.66
C ARG A 107 2.66 9.29 18.65
N GLN A 108 3.84 9.93 18.64
CA GLN A 108 4.12 11.00 17.69
C GLN A 108 4.24 10.46 16.27
N LEU A 109 5.01 9.39 16.06
CA LEU A 109 5.11 8.75 14.75
C LEU A 109 3.75 8.26 14.25
N THR A 110 2.95 7.66 15.14
CA THR A 110 1.58 7.22 14.83
C THR A 110 0.71 8.38 14.34
N ARG A 111 0.78 9.54 15.01
CA ARG A 111 0.05 10.74 14.61
C ARG A 111 0.48 11.23 13.22
N GLU A 112 1.79 11.25 12.93
CA GLU A 112 2.27 11.70 11.63
C GLU A 112 1.84 10.77 10.48
N VAL A 113 1.89 9.45 10.71
CA VAL A 113 1.36 8.46 9.76
C VAL A 113 -0.14 8.65 9.55
N ALA A 114 -0.89 8.87 10.64
CA ALA A 114 -2.32 9.12 10.58
C ALA A 114 -2.66 10.42 9.82
N ASN A 115 -1.87 11.48 10.00
CA ASN A 115 -2.01 12.73 9.26
C ASN A 115 -1.80 12.54 7.75
N VAL A 116 -0.80 11.75 7.37
CA VAL A 116 -0.56 11.39 5.96
C VAL A 116 -1.76 10.65 5.37
N MET A 117 -2.38 9.73 6.12
CA MET A 117 -3.57 9.02 5.64
C MET A 117 -4.77 9.95 5.53
N GLN A 118 -4.95 10.83 6.52
CA GLN A 118 -6.04 11.80 6.57
C GLN A 118 -6.00 12.81 5.41
N GLU A 119 -4.80 13.25 4.99
CA GLU A 119 -4.62 14.18 3.87
C GLU A 119 -5.29 13.65 2.58
N PHE A 120 -5.25 12.33 2.36
CA PHE A 120 -5.85 11.65 1.21
C PHE A 120 -7.37 11.48 1.32
N THR A 121 -7.97 11.84 2.46
CA THR A 121 -9.42 11.89 2.66
C THR A 121 -10.01 13.27 2.40
N GLN A 122 -9.17 14.31 2.33
CA GLN A 122 -9.59 15.70 2.15
C GLN A 122 -9.08 16.31 0.83
N SER A 123 -8.00 15.76 0.28
CA SER A 123 -7.43 16.23 -0.99
C SER A 123 -8.25 15.79 -2.19
N GLY A 124 -8.52 16.71 -3.12
CA GLY A 124 -9.25 16.39 -4.35
C GLY A 124 -8.47 15.47 -5.28
N GLY A 125 -9.18 14.55 -5.96
CA GLY A 125 -8.60 13.73 -7.04
C GLY A 125 -7.72 12.56 -6.59
N VAL A 126 -7.69 12.25 -5.29
CA VAL A 126 -7.00 11.07 -4.75
C VAL A 126 -7.98 10.18 -3.99
N ARG A 127 -7.67 8.87 -3.94
CA ARG A 127 -8.40 7.93 -3.09
C ARG A 127 -7.71 7.81 -1.72
N PRO A 128 -8.45 7.51 -0.64
CA PRO A 128 -7.86 7.10 0.63
C PRO A 128 -6.99 5.84 0.48
N PHE A 129 -6.06 5.65 1.42
CA PHE A 129 -5.27 4.43 1.51
C PHE A 129 -6.14 3.24 1.90
N GLY A 130 -6.04 2.14 1.16
CA GLY A 130 -6.79 0.90 1.39
C GLY A 130 -6.10 -0.01 2.39
N ILE A 131 -5.57 0.54 3.49
CA ILE A 131 -4.91 -0.22 4.57
C ILE A 131 -5.38 0.26 5.94
N SER A 132 -5.42 -0.66 6.90
CA SER A 132 -5.28 -0.33 8.32
C SER A 132 -3.91 -0.81 8.78
N LEU A 133 -3.32 -0.07 9.71
CA LEU A 133 -1.98 -0.31 10.22
C LEU A 133 -2.04 -0.53 11.73
N MET A 134 -1.31 -1.51 12.24
CA MET A 134 -1.01 -1.64 13.65
C MET A 134 0.46 -1.27 13.87
N ILE A 135 0.72 -0.36 14.79
CA ILE A 135 2.05 0.16 15.11
C ILE A 135 2.38 -0.27 16.54
N ALA A 136 3.49 -0.98 16.70
CA ALA A 136 4.02 -1.40 17.98
C ALA A 136 5.36 -0.71 18.22
N GLY A 137 5.56 -0.22 19.43
CA GLY A 137 6.84 0.36 19.80
C GLY A 137 7.06 0.44 21.28
N TRP A 138 8.28 0.82 21.64
CA TRP A 138 8.69 1.08 23.00
C TRP A 138 9.32 2.47 23.08
N ASP A 139 8.86 3.30 24.03
CA ASP A 139 9.58 4.50 24.43
C ASP A 139 9.78 4.54 25.95
N GLU A 140 10.67 5.42 26.40
CA GLU A 140 11.08 5.47 27.81
C GLU A 140 10.02 6.14 28.70
N THR A 141 9.07 6.86 28.11
CA THR A 141 8.07 7.63 28.86
C THR A 141 6.84 6.79 29.18
N GLU A 142 6.32 6.05 28.20
CA GLU A 142 5.06 5.31 28.29
C GLU A 142 5.28 3.79 28.20
N GLY A 143 6.50 3.34 27.91
CA GLY A 143 6.85 1.93 27.78
C GLY A 143 6.25 1.31 26.52
N PRO A 144 5.72 0.07 26.59
CA PRO A 144 5.20 -0.64 25.43
C PRO A 144 3.86 -0.03 24.98
N GLN A 145 3.74 0.26 23.69
CA GLN A 145 2.57 0.90 23.10
C GLN A 145 2.13 0.18 21.83
N LEU A 146 0.81 0.03 21.68
CA LEU A 146 0.18 -0.52 20.50
C LEU A 146 -0.90 0.47 20.01
N TYR A 147 -0.78 0.89 18.75
CA TYR A 147 -1.73 1.77 18.09
C TYR A 147 -2.31 1.09 16.84
N GLN A 148 -3.57 1.41 16.54
CA GLN A 148 -4.19 1.11 15.25
C GLN A 148 -4.47 2.42 14.53
N VAL A 149 -4.17 2.48 13.23
CA VAL A 149 -4.49 3.59 12.33
C VAL A 149 -5.38 3.06 11.19
N ASP A 150 -6.49 3.73 10.92
CA ASP A 150 -7.45 3.34 9.88
C ASP A 150 -7.37 4.26 8.64
N PRO A 151 -7.94 3.86 7.48
CA PRO A 151 -7.97 4.65 6.25
C PRO A 151 -8.42 6.11 6.39
N SER A 152 -9.22 6.42 7.41
CA SER A 152 -9.70 7.76 7.72
C SER A 152 -8.63 8.69 8.31
N GLY A 153 -7.49 8.13 8.74
CA GLY A 153 -6.52 8.80 9.59
C GLY A 153 -6.94 8.87 11.07
N ALA A 154 -8.02 8.18 11.46
CA ALA A 154 -8.31 7.96 12.87
C ALA A 154 -7.30 6.96 13.44
N PHE A 155 -6.78 7.24 14.64
CA PHE A 155 -5.90 6.32 15.35
C PHE A 155 -6.26 6.22 16.83
N PHE A 156 -6.09 5.03 17.39
CA PHE A 156 -6.41 4.71 18.78
C PHE A 156 -5.37 3.79 19.39
N GLY A 157 -5.11 3.94 20.68
CA GLY A 157 -4.28 3.01 21.45
C GLY A 157 -5.07 1.78 21.86
N TRP A 158 -4.43 0.61 21.82
CA TRP A 158 -5.07 -0.68 22.12
C TRP A 158 -4.26 -1.49 23.12
N LYS A 159 -4.97 -2.28 23.93
CA LYS A 159 -4.39 -3.36 24.74
C LYS A 159 -4.16 -4.61 23.89
N ALA A 160 -5.16 -4.97 23.10
CA ALA A 160 -5.06 -5.93 22.03
C ALA A 160 -6.07 -5.54 20.95
N SER A 161 -5.75 -5.80 19.67
CA SER A 161 -6.68 -5.58 18.56
C SER A 161 -6.33 -6.51 17.40
N ALA A 162 -7.27 -6.64 16.46
CA ALA A 162 -7.09 -7.35 15.21
C ALA A 162 -7.67 -6.54 14.05
N ILE A 163 -7.06 -6.69 12.88
CA ILE A 163 -7.44 -6.08 11.60
C ILE A 163 -7.43 -7.14 10.49
N GLY A 164 -8.08 -6.86 9.37
CA GLY A 164 -8.14 -7.79 8.23
C GLY A 164 -9.33 -8.74 8.26
N LYS A 165 -9.26 -9.81 7.46
CA LYS A 165 -10.31 -10.84 7.35
C LYS A 165 -10.60 -11.43 8.72
N ASN A 166 -11.88 -11.63 9.02
CA ASN A 166 -12.37 -12.22 10.27
C ASN A 166 -11.92 -11.51 11.56
N TYR A 167 -11.59 -10.20 11.50
CA TYR A 167 -11.12 -9.45 12.68
C TYR A 167 -12.10 -9.49 13.86
N ALA A 168 -13.42 -9.57 13.63
CA ALA A 168 -14.43 -9.62 14.69
C ALA A 168 -14.25 -10.86 15.58
N ASN A 169 -14.07 -12.04 14.98
CA ASN A 169 -13.85 -13.28 15.71
C ASN A 169 -12.51 -13.25 16.46
N ALA A 170 -11.47 -12.73 15.81
CA ALA A 170 -10.15 -12.55 16.43
C ALA A 170 -10.23 -11.62 17.65
N LYS A 171 -10.95 -10.50 17.57
CA LYS A 171 -11.18 -9.60 18.71
C LYS A 171 -11.91 -10.29 19.85
N SER A 172 -13.00 -11.01 19.57
CA SER A 172 -13.74 -11.76 20.61
C SER A 172 -12.92 -12.87 21.25
N PHE A 173 -11.95 -13.44 20.53
CA PHE A 173 -11.00 -14.41 21.09
C PHE A 173 -9.96 -13.74 21.99
N LEU A 174 -9.39 -12.62 21.55
CA LEU A 174 -8.47 -11.81 22.34
C LEU A 174 -9.11 -11.32 23.64
N GLU A 175 -10.35 -10.85 23.59
CA GLU A 175 -11.11 -10.41 24.78
C GLU A 175 -11.25 -11.49 25.85
N LYS A 176 -11.30 -12.77 25.46
CA LYS A 176 -11.43 -13.90 26.39
C LYS A 176 -10.10 -14.34 27.01
N ARG A 177 -8.99 -14.11 26.31
CA ARG A 177 -7.65 -14.62 26.67
C ARG A 177 -6.74 -13.54 27.23
N TYR A 178 -7.01 -12.28 26.96
CA TYR A 178 -6.19 -11.15 27.40
C TYR A 178 -6.33 -10.89 28.90
N SER A 179 -5.21 -10.58 29.54
CA SER A 179 -5.13 -10.04 30.90
C SER A 179 -4.15 -8.87 30.93
N GLU A 180 -4.29 -7.96 31.90
CA GLU A 180 -3.33 -6.85 32.05
C GLU A 180 -1.94 -7.30 32.53
N ASP A 181 -1.86 -8.52 33.05
CA ASP A 181 -0.65 -9.12 33.59
C ASP A 181 0.11 -9.99 32.57
N ILE A 182 -0.37 -10.08 31.33
CA ILE A 182 0.24 -10.91 30.29
C ILE A 182 1.68 -10.46 30.00
N GLU A 183 2.59 -11.41 29.99
CA GLU A 183 3.98 -11.22 29.58
C GLU A 183 4.15 -11.47 28.07
N LEU A 184 5.28 -11.05 27.52
CA LEU A 184 5.56 -11.10 26.08
C LEU A 184 5.47 -12.53 25.52
N GLU A 185 6.01 -13.52 26.22
CA GLU A 185 6.00 -14.93 25.79
C GLU A 185 4.57 -15.47 25.69
N ASP A 186 3.77 -15.28 26.75
CA ASP A 186 2.35 -15.66 26.77
C ASP A 186 1.53 -14.89 25.70
N ALA A 187 1.91 -13.65 25.42
CA ALA A 187 1.29 -12.84 24.37
C ALA A 187 1.62 -13.40 22.98
N ILE A 188 2.83 -13.90 22.73
CA ILE A 188 3.20 -14.57 21.48
C ILE A 188 2.37 -15.86 21.30
N HIS A 189 2.24 -16.69 22.34
CA HIS A 189 1.39 -17.88 22.28
C HIS A 189 -0.08 -17.52 22.02
N THR A 190 -0.59 -16.50 22.70
CA THR A 190 -1.96 -16.00 22.50
C THR A 190 -2.16 -15.46 21.08
N ALA A 191 -1.17 -14.77 20.51
CA ALA A 191 -1.19 -14.29 19.15
C ALA A 191 -1.26 -15.45 18.13
N ILE A 192 -0.42 -16.47 18.29
CA ILE A 192 -0.42 -17.67 17.44
C ILE A 192 -1.76 -18.41 17.54
N LEU A 193 -2.27 -18.62 18.75
CA LEU A 193 -3.57 -19.26 18.98
C LEU A 193 -4.71 -18.47 18.32
N THR A 194 -4.67 -17.14 18.39
CA THR A 194 -5.67 -16.29 17.73
C THR A 194 -5.59 -16.41 16.21
N LEU A 195 -4.39 -16.50 15.63
CA LEU A 195 -4.23 -16.76 14.19
C LEU A 195 -4.76 -18.16 13.82
N LYS A 196 -4.48 -19.19 14.62
CA LYS A 196 -4.96 -20.58 14.40
C LYS A 196 -6.49 -20.65 14.25
N GLU A 197 -7.26 -19.92 15.05
CA GLU A 197 -8.73 -19.90 14.97
C GLU A 197 -9.27 -19.41 13.62
N GLY A 198 -8.54 -18.50 12.96
CA GLY A 198 -8.94 -17.90 11.67
C GLY A 198 -8.21 -18.47 10.46
N PHE A 199 -7.27 -19.40 10.65
CA PHE A 199 -6.36 -19.86 9.60
C PHE A 199 -6.94 -21.02 8.82
N GLU A 200 -6.90 -20.91 7.48
CA GLU A 200 -7.32 -21.98 6.58
C GLU A 200 -6.14 -22.92 6.26
N GLY A 201 -6.05 -24.04 6.99
CA GLY A 201 -5.02 -25.08 6.82
C GLY A 201 -4.13 -25.24 8.05
N ALA A 202 -2.96 -25.87 7.88
CA ALA A 202 -1.96 -25.98 8.94
C ALA A 202 -1.07 -24.72 8.97
N ILE A 203 -0.85 -24.18 10.17
CA ILE A 203 0.14 -23.13 10.40
C ILE A 203 1.53 -23.76 10.45
N ASN A 204 2.49 -23.10 9.78
CA ASN A 204 3.90 -23.42 9.84
C ASN A 204 4.71 -22.11 9.98
N GLU A 205 6.02 -22.23 10.15
CA GLU A 205 6.95 -21.12 10.36
C GLU A 205 7.06 -20.14 9.17
N HIS A 206 6.67 -20.57 7.97
CA HIS A 206 6.73 -19.77 6.73
C HIS A 206 5.43 -19.02 6.44
N ASN A 207 4.30 -19.51 6.96
CA ASN A 207 2.96 -19.00 6.68
C ASN A 207 2.52 -17.87 7.62
N ILE A 208 3.35 -17.54 8.62
CA ILE A 208 3.09 -16.46 9.56
C ILE A 208 4.32 -15.58 9.71
N GLU A 209 4.10 -14.34 10.10
CA GLU A 209 5.17 -13.39 10.39
C GLU A 209 4.86 -12.74 11.73
N ILE A 210 5.86 -12.70 12.62
CA ILE A 210 5.72 -12.19 13.99
C ILE A 210 6.82 -11.16 14.22
N GLY A 211 6.44 -9.96 14.68
CA GLY A 211 7.36 -8.94 15.15
C GLY A 211 7.14 -8.65 16.61
N ILE A 212 8.22 -8.44 17.34
CA ILE A 212 8.20 -8.17 18.78
C ILE A 212 9.02 -6.95 19.11
N VAL A 213 8.63 -6.26 20.17
CA VAL A 213 9.47 -5.31 20.89
C VAL A 213 9.42 -5.65 22.37
N SER A 214 10.59 -5.83 22.98
CA SER A 214 10.72 -6.17 24.40
C SER A 214 11.30 -5.00 25.20
N SER A 215 11.01 -4.98 26.50
CA SER A 215 11.58 -4.02 27.46
C SER A 215 13.09 -4.17 27.63
N GLU A 216 13.61 -5.38 27.40
CA GLU A 216 15.02 -5.73 27.58
C GLU A 216 15.87 -5.23 26.42
N GLU A 217 15.49 -5.58 25.18
CA GLU A 217 16.23 -5.17 23.99
C GLU A 217 15.88 -3.73 23.58
N LYS A 218 14.66 -3.27 23.94
CA LYS A 218 14.05 -2.01 23.51
C LYS A 218 14.06 -1.82 21.99
N LYS A 219 14.22 -2.90 21.21
CA LYS A 219 14.29 -2.90 19.76
C LYS A 219 13.13 -3.70 19.20
N PHE A 220 12.57 -3.22 18.10
CA PHE A 220 11.60 -3.98 17.33
C PHE A 220 12.33 -4.89 16.35
N ARG A 221 12.07 -6.18 16.43
CA ARG A 221 12.63 -7.20 15.54
C ARG A 221 11.56 -8.16 15.04
N VAL A 222 11.73 -8.65 13.82
CA VAL A 222 10.92 -9.73 13.25
C VAL A 222 11.57 -11.06 13.64
N LEU A 223 10.77 -11.99 14.16
CA LEU A 223 11.24 -13.32 14.55
C LEU A 223 11.66 -14.12 13.32
N THR A 224 12.72 -14.92 13.49
CA THR A 224 13.19 -15.84 12.47
C THR A 224 12.26 -17.07 12.36
N PRO A 225 12.25 -17.78 11.22
CA PRO A 225 11.46 -19.01 11.08
C PRO A 225 11.81 -20.07 12.15
N ALA A 226 13.07 -20.13 12.60
CA ALA A 226 13.49 -21.04 13.66
C ALA A 226 12.82 -20.71 15.00
N GLU A 227 12.82 -19.43 15.41
CA GLU A 227 12.14 -18.99 16.63
C GLU A 227 10.62 -19.23 16.55
N ILE A 228 10.00 -18.93 15.40
CA ILE A 228 8.57 -19.17 15.20
C ILE A 228 8.24 -20.67 15.32
N LYS A 229 9.11 -21.55 14.80
CA LYS A 229 8.95 -23.00 14.90
C LYS A 229 8.97 -23.48 16.35
N ASP A 230 9.86 -22.94 17.16
CA ASP A 230 9.95 -23.26 18.59
C ASP A 230 8.63 -22.88 19.30
N TYR A 231 8.13 -21.66 19.10
CA TYR A 231 6.83 -21.24 19.64
C TYR A 231 5.65 -22.08 19.14
N LEU A 232 5.66 -22.51 17.88
CA LEU A 232 4.61 -23.39 17.34
C LEU A 232 4.60 -24.74 18.05
N SER A 233 5.78 -25.30 18.32
CA SER A 233 5.92 -26.58 19.03
C SER A 233 5.39 -26.50 20.48
N GLU A 234 5.66 -25.39 21.17
CA GLU A 234 5.15 -25.14 22.53
C GLU A 234 3.63 -25.03 22.54
N VAL A 235 3.05 -24.29 21.60
CA VAL A 235 1.58 -24.15 21.50
C VAL A 235 0.91 -25.50 21.25
N ASP A 236 1.50 -26.37 20.42
CA ASP A 236 0.92 -27.70 20.16
C ASP A 236 0.99 -28.60 21.41
N THR A 237 2.04 -28.49 22.23
CA THR A 237 2.10 -29.19 23.52
C THR A 237 1.09 -28.68 24.55
N LEU A 238 0.83 -27.36 24.58
CA LEU A 238 -0.18 -26.76 25.46
C LEU A 238 -1.60 -27.21 25.11
N VAL A 239 -1.88 -27.44 23.83
CA VAL A 239 -3.17 -28.00 23.37
C VAL A 239 -3.30 -29.49 23.70
N TRP A 240 -2.20 -30.24 23.71
CA TRP A 240 -2.18 -31.69 24.02
C TRP A 240 -2.31 -32.03 25.51
N ALA A 241 -2.09 -31.08 26.42
CA ALA A 241 -2.19 -31.31 27.87
C ALA A 241 -3.64 -31.49 28.41
N GLY A 242 -4.65 -31.56 27.54
CA GLY A 242 -5.99 -32.04 27.90
C GLY A 242 -6.02 -33.57 27.97
N PRO A 243 -6.72 -34.19 28.95
CA PRO A 243 -6.68 -35.64 29.10
C PRO A 243 -7.27 -36.35 27.86
N PRO A 244 -6.74 -37.53 27.46
CA PRO A 244 -7.33 -38.31 26.39
C PRO A 244 -8.75 -38.70 26.79
N CYS A 245 -9.72 -38.25 26.01
CA CYS A 245 -11.14 -38.46 26.27
C CYS A 245 -11.48 -39.95 26.15
N SER A 246 -11.58 -40.65 27.29
CA SER A 246 -12.27 -41.93 27.38
C SER A 246 -13.73 -41.69 27.74
N LEU A 247 -14.62 -42.02 26.79
CA LEU A 247 -16.05 -42.31 26.91
C LEU A 247 -16.67 -42.26 28.32
N GLY A 248 -17.70 -41.41 28.51
CA GLY A 248 -18.69 -41.61 29.56
C GLY A 248 -19.32 -40.35 30.14
N THR A 249 -20.49 -39.99 29.61
CA THR A 249 -21.62 -39.29 30.27
C THR A 249 -21.34 -38.05 31.15
N GLY A 250 -21.73 -36.89 30.61
CA GLY A 250 -22.48 -35.83 31.31
C GLY A 250 -21.89 -35.27 32.60
N ALA A 251 -21.10 -34.21 32.50
CA ALA A 251 -20.92 -33.24 33.58
C ALA A 251 -20.63 -31.84 33.03
N VAL A 252 -21.25 -30.85 33.68
CA VAL A 252 -21.20 -29.42 33.42
C VAL A 252 -19.79 -28.88 33.68
N TYR A 253 -19.23 -28.11 32.75
CA TYR A 253 -17.95 -27.42 32.94
C TYR A 253 -18.15 -26.16 33.80
N ASP A 254 -17.58 -26.16 35.01
CA ASP A 254 -17.39 -24.99 35.85
C ASP A 254 -16.02 -24.37 35.54
N SER A 255 -16.02 -23.07 35.25
CA SER A 255 -14.84 -22.29 34.87
C SER A 255 -14.21 -21.68 36.11
N ARG A 256 -13.29 -22.40 36.75
CA ARG A 256 -12.35 -21.82 37.71
C ARG A 256 -11.13 -22.70 37.87
N THR A 257 -9.96 -22.05 37.84
CA THR A 257 -8.62 -22.53 38.22
C THR A 257 -7.78 -23.19 37.11
N PHE A 258 -6.97 -22.37 36.43
CA PHE A 258 -5.61 -22.77 36.04
C PHE A 258 -4.67 -21.64 36.45
N GLY A 259 -4.01 -21.81 37.59
CA GLY A 259 -2.85 -21.01 37.96
C GLY A 259 -1.61 -21.69 37.41
N LEU A 260 -0.95 -21.06 36.45
CA LEU A 260 0.35 -21.50 35.95
C LEU A 260 1.43 -20.91 36.85
N GLY A 261 2.13 -21.79 37.56
CA GLY A 261 3.40 -21.48 38.19
C GLY A 261 4.45 -22.47 37.70
N LEU A 262 5.47 -21.99 36.99
CA LEU A 262 6.72 -22.70 36.71
C LEU A 262 7.82 -21.64 36.52
N LYS A 263 8.66 -21.40 37.53
CA LYS A 263 10.04 -21.90 37.72
C LYS A 263 11.05 -21.44 36.66
N THR A 264 11.72 -20.35 37.01
CA THR A 264 12.91 -19.74 36.40
C THR A 264 14.08 -20.73 36.30
N ALA A 265 14.71 -20.83 35.13
CA ALA A 265 16.02 -21.46 34.96
C ALA A 265 16.98 -20.42 34.36
N THR A 266 17.89 -19.92 35.20
CA THR A 266 18.99 -19.02 34.85
C THR A 266 20.07 -19.82 34.11
N ARG A 267 20.56 -19.33 32.97
CA ARG A 267 21.78 -19.84 32.33
C ARG A 267 22.77 -18.69 32.09
N THR A 268 23.95 -18.87 32.67
CA THR A 268 25.09 -17.96 32.70
C THR A 268 25.79 -17.85 31.34
N MET A 269 26.32 -16.65 31.08
CA MET A 269 27.13 -16.28 29.93
C MET A 269 28.49 -17.00 29.89
N ALA A 270 29.02 -17.18 28.67
CA ALA A 270 30.45 -17.35 28.42
C ALA A 270 30.88 -16.31 27.35
N ALA A 271 31.85 -15.50 27.73
CA ALA A 271 32.51 -14.50 26.89
C ALA A 271 33.55 -15.17 25.96
N ALA A 272 33.77 -14.58 24.78
CA ALA A 272 34.94 -14.83 23.95
C ALA A 272 35.47 -13.49 23.42
N ASP A 273 36.73 -13.22 23.74
CA ASP A 273 37.52 -12.07 23.32
C ASP A 273 38.16 -12.24 21.93
N ASP A 274 38.58 -11.10 21.38
CA ASP A 274 39.64 -10.86 20.36
C ASP A 274 39.32 -11.22 18.89
N ASP A 275 39.67 -10.45 17.86
CA ASP A 275 40.86 -9.61 17.68
C ASP A 275 40.60 -8.54 16.60
N GLY A 276 41.32 -7.41 16.71
CA GLY A 276 41.23 -6.27 15.82
C GLY A 276 42.10 -6.39 14.57
N SER A 277 41.66 -5.73 13.49
CA SER A 277 42.58 -5.31 12.43
C SER A 277 42.12 -3.99 11.81
N GLN A 278 42.85 -2.94 12.17
CA GLN A 278 42.79 -1.62 11.56
C GLN A 278 43.40 -1.68 10.15
N SER A 279 42.68 -1.20 9.14
CA SER A 279 43.31 -0.77 7.88
C SER A 279 43.01 0.70 7.63
N ARG A 280 44.12 1.42 7.47
CA ARG A 280 44.29 2.87 7.39
C ARG A 280 44.25 3.24 5.91
N LEU A 281 43.23 3.96 5.46
CA LEU A 281 43.19 4.53 4.12
C LEU A 281 43.33 6.06 4.20
N THR A 282 44.31 6.52 3.44
CA THR A 282 44.87 7.87 3.38
C THR A 282 43.97 8.82 2.59
N MET A 283 43.87 10.05 3.07
CA MET A 283 43.35 11.20 2.34
C MET A 283 44.25 11.51 1.14
N ASP A 284 43.65 11.72 -0.03
CA ASP A 284 44.30 12.38 -1.15
C ASP A 284 43.38 13.44 -1.79
N SER A 285 43.84 14.67 -1.61
CA SER A 285 43.83 15.85 -2.50
C SER A 285 42.72 16.04 -3.54
N THR A 286 42.06 17.19 -3.39
CA THR A 286 41.26 17.91 -4.39
C THR A 286 42.10 18.40 -5.57
N PRO A 287 41.45 18.62 -6.74
CA PRO A 287 41.83 19.73 -7.59
C PRO A 287 40.65 20.64 -7.90
N SER A 288 40.87 21.94 -7.68
CA SER A 288 40.07 23.09 -8.11
C SER A 288 40.08 23.27 -9.63
N MET A 289 38.96 23.67 -10.23
CA MET A 289 38.96 24.37 -11.53
C MET A 289 37.83 25.41 -11.64
N ASP A 290 38.28 26.67 -11.66
CA ASP A 290 37.83 27.87 -12.36
C ASP A 290 36.37 28.05 -12.82
N SER A 291 35.78 29.11 -12.26
CA SER A 291 34.64 29.86 -12.78
C SER A 291 35.03 30.72 -13.98
N LYS A 292 34.34 30.53 -15.12
CA LYS A 292 34.26 31.54 -16.18
C LYS A 292 32.80 31.78 -16.57
N GLU A 293 32.40 33.04 -16.40
CA GLU A 293 31.16 33.64 -16.88
C GLU A 293 31.06 33.53 -18.42
N VAL A 294 29.85 33.28 -18.93
CA VAL A 294 29.53 33.34 -20.36
C VAL A 294 28.33 34.24 -20.56
N GLU A 295 28.54 35.37 -21.24
CA GLU A 295 27.52 36.32 -21.69
C GLU A 295 26.65 35.78 -22.85
N PRO A 296 25.42 36.30 -23.04
CA PRO A 296 24.44 35.72 -23.96
C PRO A 296 24.73 36.12 -25.42
N ARG A 297 24.66 35.15 -26.34
CA ARG A 297 24.70 35.41 -27.78
C ARG A 297 23.35 35.14 -28.44
N GLU A 298 23.02 36.08 -29.32
CA GLU A 298 21.76 36.24 -30.07
C GLU A 298 21.37 35.02 -30.92
N ALA A 299 20.05 34.85 -31.07
CA ALA A 299 19.43 33.81 -31.85
C ALA A 299 19.55 34.06 -33.37
N THR A 300 20.08 33.09 -34.10
CA THR A 300 19.92 33.00 -35.55
C THR A 300 19.15 31.73 -35.91
N SER A 301 18.03 31.90 -36.60
CA SER A 301 17.16 30.88 -37.15
C SER A 301 17.87 29.97 -38.15
N ARG A 302 17.70 28.64 -38.02
CA ARG A 302 17.84 27.68 -39.12
C ARG A 302 16.90 26.49 -38.95
N ASP A 303 16.07 26.33 -39.98
CA ASP A 303 15.33 25.12 -40.32
C ASP A 303 16.27 23.91 -40.51
N GLY A 304 15.79 22.69 -40.21
CA GLY A 304 16.35 21.45 -40.75
C GLY A 304 16.68 20.36 -39.71
N ILE A 305 15.91 19.28 -39.78
CA ILE A 305 15.90 18.05 -38.97
C ILE A 305 17.24 17.29 -38.99
N THR A 306 17.76 16.90 -37.81
CA THR A 306 18.46 15.60 -37.60
C THR A 306 18.34 15.15 -36.14
N GLY A 307 17.46 14.18 -35.85
CA GLY A 307 17.36 13.54 -34.54
C GLY A 307 18.47 12.51 -34.30
N HIS A 308 19.09 12.53 -33.11
CA HIS A 308 20.02 11.49 -32.65
C HIS A 308 19.27 10.24 -32.16
N PRO A 309 19.74 9.02 -32.46
CA PRO A 309 19.11 7.80 -31.99
C PRO A 309 19.43 7.59 -30.50
N GLY A 310 18.41 7.43 -29.66
CA GLY A 310 18.58 6.98 -28.27
C GLY A 310 18.06 7.91 -27.17
N ARG A 311 17.50 9.09 -27.50
CA ARG A 311 16.70 9.86 -26.54
C ARG A 311 15.21 9.54 -26.76
N PRO A 312 14.43 9.16 -25.73
CA PRO A 312 12.98 9.09 -25.87
C PRO A 312 12.49 10.47 -26.30
N HIS A 313 11.88 10.54 -27.47
CA HIS A 313 11.25 11.74 -28.00
C HIS A 313 10.24 12.23 -26.95
N ILE A 314 10.46 13.40 -26.37
CA ILE A 314 9.52 14.02 -25.43
C ILE A 314 8.51 14.79 -26.27
N PRO A 315 7.31 14.26 -26.56
CA PRO A 315 6.40 14.85 -27.55
C PRO A 315 5.75 16.16 -27.08
N VAL A 316 5.98 16.54 -25.82
CA VAL A 316 5.40 17.74 -25.18
C VAL A 316 6.04 19.04 -25.70
N LEU A 317 7.23 18.98 -26.32
CA LEU A 317 7.94 20.16 -26.82
C LEU A 317 7.65 20.49 -28.29
N ASP A 318 7.04 19.57 -29.03
CA ASP A 318 6.50 19.85 -30.36
C ASP A 318 5.09 20.39 -30.17
N GLY A 319 4.84 21.64 -30.57
CA GLY A 319 3.55 22.30 -30.38
C GLY A 319 2.36 21.45 -30.88
N CYS A 320 1.21 21.59 -30.24
CA CYS A 320 0.01 20.84 -30.60
C CYS A 320 -0.52 21.26 -31.99
N ARG A 321 -0.90 20.30 -32.85
CA ARG A 321 -1.51 20.58 -34.15
C ARG A 321 -2.94 21.09 -34.00
N SER A 322 -3.46 21.79 -35.00
CA SER A 322 -4.86 22.22 -35.03
C SER A 322 -5.80 21.03 -35.19
N VAL A 323 -6.89 20.98 -34.41
CA VAL A 323 -7.98 20.01 -34.60
C VAL A 323 -8.65 20.16 -35.97
N GLU A 324 -8.51 21.31 -36.63
CA GLU A 324 -9.04 21.56 -37.99
C GLU A 324 -8.37 20.68 -39.06
N ASN A 325 -7.22 20.08 -38.75
CA ASN A 325 -6.58 19.06 -39.60
C ASN A 325 -7.34 17.75 -39.64
N TYR A 326 -8.38 17.59 -38.81
CA TYR A 326 -9.19 16.39 -38.70
C TYR A 326 -10.65 16.69 -39.06
N GLU A 327 -11.20 15.87 -39.94
CA GLU A 327 -12.62 15.86 -40.26
C GLU A 327 -13.35 14.89 -39.32
N LYS A 328 -14.25 15.39 -38.47
CA LYS A 328 -15.08 14.55 -37.61
C LYS A 328 -16.15 13.87 -38.45
N LEU A 329 -16.16 12.54 -38.47
CA LEU A 329 -17.08 11.73 -39.27
C LEU A 329 -18.37 11.46 -38.50
N ASN A 330 -18.26 10.73 -37.39
CA ASN A 330 -19.39 10.38 -36.53
C ASN A 330 -18.94 10.33 -35.07
N ARG A 331 -19.89 10.50 -34.16
CA ARG A 331 -19.66 10.24 -32.73
C ARG A 331 -19.62 8.72 -32.52
N ILE A 332 -18.61 8.22 -31.81
CA ILE A 332 -18.49 6.78 -31.52
C ILE A 332 -18.95 6.52 -30.10
N ASP A 333 -18.52 7.35 -29.14
CA ASP A 333 -18.80 7.11 -27.73
C ASP A 333 -18.93 8.43 -26.93
N GLU A 334 -19.65 8.37 -25.83
CA GLU A 334 -19.74 9.41 -24.81
C GLU A 334 -19.69 8.76 -23.42
N GLY A 335 -18.54 8.92 -22.76
CA GLY A 335 -18.34 8.49 -21.39
C GLY A 335 -18.17 9.66 -20.41
N THR A 336 -17.93 9.30 -19.15
CA THR A 336 -17.62 10.24 -18.05
C THR A 336 -16.45 11.17 -18.37
N TYR A 337 -15.48 10.69 -19.17
CA TYR A 337 -14.21 11.37 -19.43
C TYR A 337 -14.17 12.19 -20.73
N GLY A 338 -15.28 12.26 -21.48
CA GLY A 338 -15.34 13.04 -22.71
C GLY A 338 -16.12 12.38 -23.82
N VAL A 339 -16.12 13.06 -24.97
CA VAL A 339 -16.76 12.57 -26.19
C VAL A 339 -15.69 12.08 -27.14
N VAL A 340 -15.91 10.90 -27.72
CA VAL A 340 -15.01 10.31 -28.71
C VAL A 340 -15.67 10.38 -30.09
N TYR A 341 -14.95 10.98 -31.03
CA TYR A 341 -15.37 11.07 -32.43
C TYR A 341 -14.50 10.17 -33.28
N ARG A 342 -15.11 9.48 -34.23
CA ARG A 342 -14.39 8.95 -35.39
C ARG A 342 -14.00 10.14 -36.25
N ALA A 343 -12.75 10.23 -36.64
CA ALA A 343 -12.28 11.31 -37.48
C ALA A 343 -11.37 10.79 -38.59
N ARG A 344 -11.21 11.61 -39.62
CA ARG A 344 -10.27 11.42 -40.71
C ARG A 344 -9.24 12.53 -40.68
N GLU A 345 -7.97 12.18 -40.63
CA GLU A 345 -6.90 13.15 -40.82
C GLU A 345 -6.89 13.62 -42.29
N LYS A 346 -6.97 14.93 -42.53
CA LYS A 346 -7.15 15.49 -43.88
C LYS A 346 -5.94 15.29 -44.80
N SER A 347 -4.73 15.27 -44.24
CA SER A 347 -3.49 15.13 -45.00
C SER A 347 -3.25 13.70 -45.48
N SER A 348 -3.48 12.71 -44.60
CA SER A 348 -3.18 11.31 -44.85
C SER A 348 -4.40 10.48 -45.27
N GLY A 349 -5.61 10.95 -44.97
CA GLY A 349 -6.85 10.20 -45.13
C GLY A 349 -7.04 9.10 -44.07
N LYS A 350 -6.13 8.94 -43.11
CA LYS A 350 -6.17 7.90 -42.06
C LYS A 350 -7.33 8.12 -41.10
N ILE A 351 -7.99 7.04 -40.71
CA ILE A 351 -9.03 7.05 -39.69
C ILE A 351 -8.39 7.03 -38.29
N CYS A 352 -8.85 7.90 -37.41
CA CYS A 352 -8.44 7.99 -36.02
C CYS A 352 -9.65 8.23 -35.12
N ALA A 353 -9.46 8.10 -33.81
CA ALA A 353 -10.41 8.53 -32.80
C ALA A 353 -9.91 9.84 -32.16
N LEU A 354 -10.83 10.79 -31.96
CA LEU A 354 -10.59 12.06 -31.28
C LEU A 354 -11.35 12.06 -29.96
N LYS A 355 -10.63 11.89 -28.85
CA LYS A 355 -11.19 12.00 -27.49
C LYS A 355 -11.08 13.44 -27.03
N GLN A 356 -12.21 14.14 -26.93
CA GLN A 356 -12.23 15.51 -26.42
C GLN A 356 -12.01 15.52 -24.91
N VAL A 357 -10.98 16.23 -24.47
CA VAL A 357 -10.76 16.54 -23.06
C VAL A 357 -11.79 17.58 -22.64
N LYS A 358 -12.70 17.22 -21.74
CA LYS A 358 -13.68 18.16 -21.19
C LYS A 358 -12.97 19.13 -20.24
N LEU A 359 -13.00 20.42 -20.58
CA LEU A 359 -12.56 21.53 -19.73
C LEU A 359 -13.78 22.33 -19.29
N ARG A 360 -13.85 22.72 -18.01
CA ARG A 360 -14.99 23.47 -17.46
C ARG A 360 -14.90 24.93 -17.91
N GLU A 361 -15.99 25.46 -18.47
CA GLU A 361 -16.08 26.85 -18.94
C GLU A 361 -16.13 27.89 -17.80
N GLN A 362 -16.34 27.47 -16.55
CA GLN A 362 -16.47 28.37 -15.39
C GLN A 362 -15.15 28.74 -14.69
N ASP A 363 -14.02 28.28 -15.24
CA ASP A 363 -12.77 28.15 -14.52
C ASP A 363 -11.59 28.74 -15.31
N ASP A 364 -11.78 29.91 -15.92
CA ASP A 364 -10.70 30.68 -16.56
C ASP A 364 -9.53 31.02 -15.59
N SER A 365 -9.71 30.76 -14.28
CA SER A 365 -8.69 30.92 -13.23
C SER A 365 -8.00 29.63 -12.77
N SER A 366 -8.52 28.43 -13.05
CA SER A 366 -8.03 27.17 -12.44
C SER A 366 -7.05 26.37 -13.31
N GLY A 367 -6.79 26.81 -14.55
CA GLY A 367 -5.80 26.21 -15.44
C GLY A 367 -6.21 24.84 -15.99
N PHE A 368 -5.27 24.13 -16.63
CA PHE A 368 -5.53 22.83 -17.22
C PHE A 368 -5.42 21.71 -16.16
N PRO A 369 -6.38 20.75 -16.06
CA PRO A 369 -6.36 19.72 -15.02
C PRO A 369 -5.07 18.89 -15.02
N LEU A 370 -4.37 18.86 -13.88
CA LEU A 370 -3.14 18.05 -13.70
C LEU A 370 -3.38 16.56 -13.95
N THR A 371 -4.58 16.05 -13.67
CA THR A 371 -4.98 14.67 -13.95
C THR A 371 -4.99 14.38 -15.46
N ALA A 372 -5.52 15.30 -16.27
CA ALA A 372 -5.53 15.18 -17.72
C ALA A 372 -4.10 15.29 -18.29
N LEU A 373 -3.23 16.12 -17.72
CA LEU A 373 -1.81 16.18 -18.13
C LEU A 373 -1.08 14.87 -17.86
N ARG A 374 -1.31 14.26 -16.69
CA ARG A 374 -0.71 12.96 -16.35
C ARG A 374 -1.20 11.85 -17.28
N GLU A 375 -2.50 11.83 -17.61
CA GLU A 375 -3.07 10.89 -18.57
C GLU A 375 -2.43 11.06 -19.95
N VAL A 376 -2.39 12.29 -20.47
CA VAL A 376 -1.77 12.62 -21.76
C VAL A 376 -0.29 12.22 -21.79
N ASP A 377 0.49 12.62 -20.79
CA ASP A 377 1.93 12.34 -20.75
C ASP A 377 2.22 10.84 -20.66
N THR A 378 1.44 10.11 -19.87
CA THR A 378 1.57 8.66 -19.75
C THR A 378 1.23 7.98 -21.07
N LEU A 379 0.10 8.32 -21.69
CA LEU A 379 -0.37 7.70 -22.93
C LEU A 379 0.52 8.04 -24.14
N LEU A 380 1.09 9.24 -24.22
CA LEU A 380 2.04 9.61 -25.27
C LEU A 380 3.37 8.86 -25.18
N ARG A 381 3.74 8.38 -23.97
CA ARG A 381 4.97 7.61 -23.73
C ARG A 381 4.76 6.10 -23.86
N LEU A 382 3.52 5.63 -23.78
CA LEU A 382 3.19 4.21 -23.87
C LEU A 382 3.06 3.79 -25.35
N ARG A 383 3.82 2.75 -25.72
CA ARG A 383 3.68 2.05 -27.00
C ARG A 383 3.70 0.55 -26.73
N HIS A 384 2.57 -0.10 -26.91
CA HIS A 384 2.43 -1.53 -26.66
C HIS A 384 1.35 -2.10 -27.58
N GLU A 385 1.54 -3.32 -28.10
CA GLU A 385 0.62 -3.97 -29.06
C GLU A 385 -0.83 -4.05 -28.54
N ASN A 386 -0.99 -4.31 -27.24
CA ASN A 386 -2.30 -4.46 -26.58
C ASN A 386 -2.85 -3.18 -25.92
N ILE A 387 -2.27 -2.01 -26.20
CA ILE A 387 -2.73 -0.72 -25.61
C ILE A 387 -2.97 0.25 -26.76
N ILE A 388 -4.14 0.91 -26.77
CA ILE A 388 -4.47 1.94 -27.77
C ILE A 388 -3.44 3.06 -27.72
N THR A 389 -2.80 3.32 -28.84
CA THR A 389 -1.76 4.35 -28.93
C THR A 389 -2.39 5.73 -29.04
N VAL A 390 -1.89 6.68 -28.25
CA VAL A 390 -2.14 8.12 -28.45
C VAL A 390 -1.00 8.69 -29.26
N SER A 391 -1.32 9.26 -30.42
CA SER A 391 -0.30 9.82 -31.33
C SER A 391 0.11 11.23 -30.95
N GLU A 392 -0.85 12.06 -30.56
CA GLU A 392 -0.64 13.48 -30.24
C GLU A 392 -1.84 14.11 -29.51
N VAL A 393 -1.67 15.37 -29.13
CA VAL A 393 -2.75 16.26 -28.70
C VAL A 393 -3.00 17.30 -29.79
N ALA A 394 -4.26 17.45 -30.18
CA ALA A 394 -4.72 18.47 -31.11
C ALA A 394 -5.58 19.53 -30.39
N VAL A 395 -5.39 20.80 -30.73
CA VAL A 395 -6.06 21.94 -30.09
C VAL A 395 -6.89 22.74 -31.10
N GLY A 396 -8.01 23.31 -30.67
CA GLY A 396 -8.84 24.20 -31.47
C GLY A 396 -8.66 25.67 -31.11
N ALA A 397 -9.46 26.53 -31.73
CA ALA A 397 -9.42 27.97 -31.50
C ALA A 397 -9.87 28.39 -30.09
N ARG A 398 -10.67 27.55 -29.41
CA ARG A 398 -11.10 27.78 -28.02
C ARG A 398 -10.23 26.98 -27.07
N SER A 399 -9.95 27.54 -25.89
CA SER A 399 -9.22 26.86 -24.81
C SER A 399 -9.84 25.52 -24.39
N THR A 400 -11.15 25.36 -24.59
CA THR A 400 -11.90 24.13 -24.29
C THR A 400 -11.86 23.06 -25.38
N GLN A 401 -11.24 23.35 -26.52
CA GLN A 401 -11.14 22.43 -27.66
C GLN A 401 -9.80 21.71 -27.64
N ILE A 402 -9.65 20.74 -26.75
CA ILE A 402 -8.44 19.93 -26.65
C ILE A 402 -8.81 18.47 -26.88
N TYR A 403 -8.07 17.80 -27.75
CA TYR A 403 -8.37 16.45 -28.23
C TYR A 403 -7.14 15.57 -28.15
N MET A 404 -7.26 14.37 -27.59
CA MET A 404 -6.28 13.31 -27.79
C MET A 404 -6.59 12.58 -29.09
N VAL A 405 -5.59 12.51 -29.97
CA VAL A 405 -5.68 11.77 -31.23
C VAL A 405 -5.16 10.36 -30.96
N MET A 406 -6.00 9.37 -31.21
CA MET A 406 -5.74 7.97 -30.87
C MET A 406 -6.11 7.04 -32.02
N GLU A 407 -5.59 5.82 -31.94
CA GLU A 407 -5.98 4.74 -32.84
C GLU A 407 -7.48 4.46 -32.74
N TYR A 408 -8.11 4.27 -33.90
CA TYR A 408 -9.52 3.88 -33.96
C TYR A 408 -9.62 2.37 -33.96
N MET A 409 -10.43 1.83 -33.05
CA MET A 409 -10.79 0.42 -32.99
C MET A 409 -12.25 0.26 -33.41
N GLU A 410 -12.54 -0.77 -34.21
CA GLU A 410 -13.89 -1.03 -34.72
C GLU A 410 -14.84 -1.61 -33.66
N HIS A 411 -14.27 -2.24 -32.63
CA HIS A 411 -15.02 -2.94 -31.58
C HIS A 411 -14.64 -2.46 -30.18
N GLU A 412 -15.62 -2.48 -29.27
CA GLU A 412 -15.37 -2.34 -27.85
C GLU A 412 -14.95 -3.69 -27.25
N LEU A 413 -13.98 -3.65 -26.34
CA LEU A 413 -13.50 -4.87 -25.67
C LEU A 413 -14.62 -5.55 -24.87
N LYS A 414 -15.53 -4.77 -24.30
CA LYS A 414 -16.68 -5.29 -23.56
C LYS A 414 -17.58 -6.14 -24.46
N ASP A 415 -17.95 -5.60 -25.63
CA ASP A 415 -18.79 -6.31 -26.58
C ASP A 415 -18.12 -7.61 -27.04
N LEU A 416 -16.81 -7.58 -27.31
CA LEU A 416 -16.05 -8.78 -27.68
C LEU A 416 -16.04 -9.82 -26.56
N LEU A 417 -15.85 -9.42 -25.31
CA LEU A 417 -15.86 -10.32 -24.16
C LEU A 417 -17.24 -10.96 -23.95
N GLU A 418 -18.32 -10.20 -24.11
CA GLU A 418 -19.68 -10.70 -23.98
C GLU A 418 -20.00 -11.74 -25.08
N HIS A 419 -19.58 -11.50 -26.34
CA HIS A 419 -19.76 -12.45 -27.43
C HIS A 419 -18.91 -13.72 -27.26
N LEU A 420 -17.68 -13.60 -26.75
CA LEU A 420 -16.81 -14.75 -26.48
C LEU A 420 -17.41 -15.66 -25.39
N THR A 421 -18.02 -15.10 -24.34
CA THR A 421 -18.67 -15.89 -23.29
C THR A 421 -19.94 -16.61 -23.77
N ALA A 422 -20.68 -16.02 -24.71
CA ALA A 422 -21.86 -16.64 -25.30
C ALA A 422 -21.49 -17.84 -26.20
N ASP A 423 -20.39 -17.74 -26.95
CA ASP A 423 -19.92 -18.79 -27.87
C ASP A 423 -19.27 -19.98 -27.12
N GLU A 424 -18.63 -19.73 -25.97
CA GLU A 424 -18.17 -20.80 -25.07
C GLU A 424 -19.32 -21.55 -24.39
N GLY A 425 -20.41 -20.85 -24.06
CA GLY A 425 -21.63 -21.47 -23.53
C GLY A 425 -22.34 -22.38 -24.53
N LEU A 426 -22.28 -22.06 -25.82
CA LEU A 426 -22.80 -22.91 -26.91
C LEU A 426 -21.92 -24.15 -27.14
N ARG A 427 -20.59 -24.02 -27.06
CA ARG A 427 -19.67 -25.17 -27.21
C ARG A 427 -19.74 -26.16 -26.04
N GLN A 428 -20.10 -25.72 -24.84
CA GLN A 428 -20.32 -26.61 -23.70
C GLN A 428 -21.70 -27.28 -23.70
N ALA A 429 -22.66 -26.78 -24.49
CA ALA A 429 -24.00 -27.37 -24.61
C ALA A 429 -24.09 -28.47 -25.68
N GLU A 430 -23.05 -28.65 -26.51
CA GLU A 430 -22.97 -29.69 -27.56
C GLU A 430 -22.06 -30.89 -27.19
N VAL A 431 -21.67 -31.05 -25.92
CA VAL A 431 -20.90 -32.21 -25.42
C VAL A 431 -21.71 -33.07 -24.46
#